data_AF-A0A151UBK9-F1
#
_entry.id   AF-A0A151UBK9-F1
#
_cell.length_a   1.000
_cell.length_b   1.000
_cell.length_c   1.000
_cell.angle_alpha   90.00
_cell.angle_beta   90.00
_cell.angle_gamma   90.00
#
_symmetry.space_group_name_H-M   'P 1'
#
loop_
_entity.id
_entity.type
_entity.pdbx_description
1 polymer ?
#
loop_
_entity_poly.entity_id
_entity_poly.type
_entity_poly.pdbx_seq_one_letter_code
_entity_poly.pdbx_strand_id
1 'polypeptide(L)'
;SPNATLVMTSTTSSTTTWTRLSKHYANRSCTRIMSLKECLSCVTKCISSVNDYLCSIRLIAGELALIDQLVDDLNLVIPTFNGLGPLFHEFTASIRIKYTHLLFDELLDKMVDFEIFMQCNEHQQ
;
A
#
# COMPACT_ATOMS: atom_id res chain seq x y z
N SER A 1 -23.80 -39.09 43.58
CA SER A 1 -23.00 -38.30 42.63
C SER A 1 -23.94 -37.32 41.92
N PRO A 2 -23.73 -36.00 42.04
CA PRO A 2 -23.48 -35.21 40.82
C PRO A 2 -22.60 -33.98 41.08
N ASN A 3 -21.38 -33.95 40.56
CA ASN A 3 -20.51 -32.77 40.57
C ASN A 3 -19.95 -32.45 39.17
N ALA A 4 -20.73 -32.73 38.12
CA ALA A 4 -20.28 -32.64 36.73
C ALA A 4 -20.91 -31.49 35.92
N THR A 5 -21.86 -30.74 36.48
CA THR A 5 -22.65 -29.77 35.70
C THR A 5 -22.03 -28.37 35.62
N LEU A 6 -21.09 -28.02 36.53
CA LEU A 6 -20.52 -26.67 36.59
C LEU A 6 -19.39 -26.42 35.57
N VAL A 7 -18.77 -27.47 35.03
CA VAL A 7 -17.61 -27.36 34.13
C VAL A 7 -18.01 -27.16 32.67
N MET A 8 -19.25 -27.49 32.28
CA MET A 8 -19.71 -27.39 30.87
C MET A 8 -20.21 -26.00 30.46
N THR A 9 -20.66 -25.16 31.39
CA THR A 9 -21.18 -23.82 31.06
C THR A 9 -20.06 -22.82 30.79
N SER A 10 -18.92 -22.95 31.48
CA SER A 10 -17.74 -22.09 31.31
C SER A 10 -16.96 -22.39 30.02
N THR A 11 -16.86 -23.66 29.63
CA THR A 11 -16.19 -24.07 28.38
C THR A 11 -16.98 -23.61 27.15
N THR A 12 -18.31 -23.79 27.13
CA THR A 12 -19.16 -23.33 26.02
C THR A 12 -19.15 -21.81 25.86
N SER A 13 -19.10 -21.06 26.97
CA SER A 13 -18.96 -19.60 26.97
C SER A 13 -17.58 -19.12 26.51
N SER A 14 -16.50 -19.82 26.88
CA SER A 14 -15.13 -19.47 26.47
C SER A 14 -14.91 -19.69 24.97
N THR A 15 -15.29 -20.84 24.41
CA THR A 15 -15.11 -21.14 22.98
C THR A 15 -15.93 -20.20 22.09
N THR A 16 -17.15 -19.87 22.50
CA THR A 16 -18.00 -18.90 21.78
C THR A 16 -17.45 -17.47 21.87
N THR A 17 -16.89 -17.08 23.01
CA THR A 17 -16.23 -15.77 23.18
C THR A 17 -14.97 -15.67 22.32
N TRP A 18 -14.13 -16.71 22.30
CA TRP A 18 -12.94 -16.78 21.45
C TRP A 18 -13.29 -16.72 19.96
N THR A 19 -14.33 -17.44 19.53
CA THR A 19 -14.77 -17.41 18.13
C THR A 19 -15.25 -16.02 17.72
N ARG A 20 -16.00 -15.32 18.59
CA ARG A 20 -16.44 -13.94 18.34
C ARG A 20 -15.28 -12.97 18.27
N LEU A 21 -14.31 -13.10 19.17
CA LEU A 21 -13.10 -12.28 19.19
C LEU A 21 -12.27 -12.49 17.93
N SER A 22 -12.01 -13.75 17.58
CA SER A 22 -11.29 -14.14 16.36
C SER A 22 -11.99 -13.58 15.11
N LYS A 23 -13.32 -13.71 15.01
CA LYS A 23 -14.10 -13.15 13.91
C LYS A 23 -14.00 -11.63 13.85
N HIS A 24 -14.07 -10.95 14.98
CA HIS A 24 -13.98 -9.50 15.05
C HIS A 24 -12.59 -8.98 14.64
N TYR A 25 -11.51 -9.59 15.15
CA TYR A 25 -10.14 -9.25 14.75
C TYR A 25 -9.87 -9.56 13.29
N ALA A 26 -10.33 -10.72 12.80
CA ALA A 26 -10.23 -11.06 11.38
C ALA A 26 -10.97 -10.03 10.51
N ASN A 27 -12.21 -9.66 10.86
CA ASN A 27 -12.96 -8.64 10.13
C ASN A 27 -12.24 -7.28 10.12
N ARG A 28 -11.74 -6.83 11.28
CA ARG A 28 -10.99 -5.58 11.38
C ARG A 28 -9.70 -5.61 10.55
N SER A 29 -9.01 -6.76 10.51
CA SER A 29 -7.84 -6.96 9.66
C SER A 29 -8.23 -6.88 8.18
N CYS A 30 -9.26 -7.60 7.74
CA CYS A 30 -9.75 -7.55 6.36
C CYS A 30 -10.17 -6.14 5.94
N THR A 31 -10.91 -5.41 6.76
CA THR A 31 -11.27 -4.02 6.49
C THR A 31 -10.03 -3.13 6.38
N ARG A 32 -9.04 -3.30 7.27
CA ARG A 32 -7.80 -2.52 7.20
C ARG A 32 -7.00 -2.80 5.94
N ILE A 33 -6.84 -4.08 5.56
CA ILE A 33 -6.17 -4.47 4.31
C ILE A 33 -6.88 -3.82 3.12
N MET A 34 -8.21 -3.88 3.08
CA MET A 34 -9.00 -3.28 2.01
C MET A 34 -8.77 -1.78 1.91
N SER A 35 -8.90 -1.05 3.03
CA SER A 35 -8.68 0.40 3.06
C SER A 35 -7.27 0.80 2.64
N LEU A 36 -6.24 0.05 3.06
CA LEU A 36 -4.85 0.34 2.67
C LEU A 36 -4.62 0.11 1.17
N LYS A 37 -5.15 -0.97 0.60
CA LYS A 37 -5.09 -1.23 -0.84
C LYS A 37 -5.83 -0.16 -1.64
N GLU A 38 -6.96 0.30 -1.14
CA GLU A 38 -7.74 1.38 -1.74
C GLU A 38 -6.97 2.71 -1.70
N CYS A 39 -6.38 3.06 -0.54
CA CYS A 39 -5.47 4.20 -0.41
C CYS A 39 -4.30 4.12 -1.38
N LEU A 40 -3.66 2.95 -1.51
CA LEU A 40 -2.56 2.74 -2.46
C LEU A 40 -3.00 3.00 -3.90
N SER A 41 -4.20 2.57 -4.29
CA SER A 41 -4.74 2.79 -5.64
C SER A 41 -5.15 4.23 -5.93
N CYS A 42 -5.47 4.99 -4.88
CA CYS A 42 -5.98 6.37 -4.97
C CYS A 42 -4.92 7.44 -4.68
N VAL A 43 -3.68 7.06 -4.35
CA VAL A 43 -2.60 8.00 -4.07
C VAL A 43 -2.24 8.76 -5.35
N THR A 44 -2.20 10.09 -5.27
CA THR A 44 -1.87 10.96 -6.40
C THR A 44 -0.76 11.93 -6.02
N LYS A 45 0.17 12.20 -6.94
CA LYS A 45 1.21 13.22 -6.73
C LYS A 45 0.59 14.61 -6.67
N CYS A 46 -0.37 14.90 -7.57
CA CYS A 46 -1.00 16.21 -7.67
C CYS A 46 0.07 17.33 -7.70
N ILE A 47 0.01 18.27 -6.77
CA ILE A 47 0.97 19.38 -6.58
C ILE A 47 2.11 19.08 -5.59
N SER A 48 2.14 17.89 -4.99
CA SER A 48 3.21 17.49 -4.06
C SER A 48 4.51 17.20 -4.79
N SER A 49 5.65 17.24 -4.09
CA SER A 49 6.94 16.81 -4.65
C SER A 49 6.93 15.32 -4.98
N VAL A 50 7.83 14.86 -5.88
CA VAL A 50 8.00 13.41 -6.11
C VAL A 50 8.38 12.72 -4.81
N ASN A 51 9.22 13.32 -3.98
CA ASN A 51 9.63 12.73 -2.71
C ASN A 51 8.43 12.49 -1.76
N ASP A 52 7.56 13.48 -1.56
CA ASP A 52 6.40 13.34 -0.66
C ASP A 52 5.41 12.29 -1.18
N TYR A 53 5.21 12.25 -2.50
CA TYR A 53 4.39 11.26 -3.15
C TYR A 53 4.91 9.83 -2.94
N LEU A 54 6.20 9.62 -3.21
CA LEU A 54 6.85 8.32 -3.05
C LEU A 54 6.91 7.87 -1.58
N CYS A 55 7.12 8.81 -0.65
CA CYS A 55 7.04 8.53 0.78
C CYS A 55 5.65 8.02 1.18
N SER A 56 4.58 8.63 0.65
CA SER A 56 3.20 8.20 0.93
C SER A 56 2.94 6.76 0.48
N ILE A 57 3.42 6.38 -0.71
CA ILE A 57 3.32 5.01 -1.22
C ILE A 57 4.09 4.04 -0.32
N ARG A 58 5.34 4.36 0.05
CA ARG A 58 6.17 3.53 0.94
C ARG A 58 5.53 3.35 2.31
N LEU A 59 4.90 4.39 2.87
CA LEU A 59 4.19 4.30 4.15
C LEU A 59 3.04 3.30 4.07
N ILE A 60 2.21 3.37 3.03
CA ILE A 60 1.08 2.46 2.84
C ILE A 60 1.58 1.01 2.63
N ALA A 61 2.62 0.83 1.81
CA ALA A 61 3.25 -0.48 1.60
C ALA A 61 3.83 -1.06 2.90
N GLY A 62 4.46 -0.22 3.73
CA GLY A 62 4.96 -0.59 5.04
C GLY A 62 3.83 -0.99 6.01
N GLU A 63 2.72 -0.26 6.03
CA GLU A 63 1.55 -0.62 6.84
C GLU A 63 0.93 -1.95 6.42
N LEU A 64 0.91 -2.25 5.12
CA LEU A 64 0.50 -3.55 4.60
C LEU A 64 1.48 -4.66 5.02
N ALA A 65 2.79 -4.41 4.95
CA ALA A 65 3.80 -5.36 5.40
C ALA A 65 3.70 -5.68 6.90
N LEU A 66 3.35 -4.70 7.75
CA LEU A 66 3.15 -4.89 9.19
C LEU A 66 1.97 -5.83 9.55
N ILE A 67 1.07 -6.10 8.61
CA ILE A 67 -0.06 -7.03 8.76
C ILE A 67 0.07 -8.25 7.83
N ASP A 68 1.31 -8.61 7.49
CA ASP A 68 1.66 -9.76 6.64
C ASP A 68 1.04 -9.71 5.24
N GLN A 69 0.83 -8.50 4.71
CA GLN A 69 0.42 -8.26 3.33
C GLN A 69 1.56 -7.62 2.54
N LEU A 70 2.53 -8.43 2.13
CA LEU A 70 3.60 -7.96 1.25
C LEU A 70 3.02 -7.51 -0.10
N VAL A 71 3.51 -6.38 -0.60
CA VAL A 71 3.16 -5.84 -1.91
C VAL A 71 4.36 -6.02 -2.82
N ASP A 72 4.16 -6.64 -3.99
CA ASP A 72 5.23 -6.79 -4.98
C ASP A 72 5.49 -5.47 -5.73
N ASP A 73 6.61 -5.43 -6.45
CA ASP A 73 7.02 -4.23 -7.20
C ASP A 73 5.97 -3.81 -8.22
N LEU A 74 5.32 -4.74 -8.92
CA LEU A 74 4.32 -4.41 -9.94
C LEU A 74 3.10 -3.72 -9.33
N ASN A 75 2.65 -4.20 -8.18
CA ASN A 75 1.55 -3.65 -7.40
C ASN A 75 1.93 -2.33 -6.70
N LEU A 76 3.21 -1.93 -6.69
CA LEU A 76 3.64 -0.60 -6.29
C LEU A 76 3.81 0.33 -7.51
N VAL A 77 4.42 -0.17 -8.59
CA VAL A 77 4.70 0.58 -9.83
C VAL A 77 3.42 1.00 -10.54
N ILE A 78 2.42 0.12 -10.67
CA ILE A 78 1.17 0.44 -11.38
C ILE A 78 0.42 1.60 -10.71
N PRO A 79 0.11 1.56 -9.39
CA PRO A 79 -0.54 2.68 -8.72
C PRO A 79 0.30 3.96 -8.75
N THR A 80 1.63 3.81 -8.66
CA THR A 80 2.55 4.96 -8.79
C THR A 80 2.36 5.66 -10.13
N PHE A 81 2.34 4.93 -11.24
CA PHE A 81 2.08 5.54 -12.55
C PHE A 81 0.69 6.14 -12.68
N ASN A 82 -0.32 5.50 -12.09
CA ASN A 82 -1.70 6.00 -12.17
C ASN A 82 -1.90 7.30 -11.39
N GLY A 83 -1.12 7.50 -10.32
CA GLY A 83 -1.16 8.73 -9.53
C GLY A 83 -0.29 9.86 -10.06
N LEU A 84 0.44 9.64 -11.16
CA LEU A 84 1.24 10.68 -11.79
C LEU A 84 0.37 11.65 -12.59
N GLY A 85 0.70 12.94 -12.45
CA GLY A 85 0.05 13.99 -13.23
C GLY A 85 0.53 14.02 -14.69
N PRO A 86 -0.12 14.84 -15.54
CA PRO A 86 0.17 14.93 -16.97
C PRO A 86 1.64 15.27 -17.30
N LEU A 87 2.33 16.01 -16.42
CA LEU A 87 3.75 16.37 -16.58
C LEU A 87 4.69 15.15 -16.68
N PHE A 88 4.26 13.99 -16.16
CA PHE A 88 5.04 12.75 -16.16
C PHE A 88 4.57 11.78 -17.25
N HIS A 89 3.69 12.18 -18.17
CA HIS A 89 3.13 11.29 -19.19
C HIS A 89 4.22 10.71 -20.11
N GLU A 90 5.12 11.55 -20.63
CA GLU A 90 6.22 11.11 -21.50
C GLU A 90 7.24 10.24 -20.76
N PHE A 91 7.54 10.60 -19.51
CA PHE A 91 8.35 9.78 -18.61
C PHE A 91 7.72 8.38 -18.46
N THR A 92 6.43 8.32 -18.11
CA THR A 92 5.72 7.06 -17.88
C THR A 92 5.69 6.20 -19.14
N ALA A 93 5.42 6.80 -20.30
CA ALA A 93 5.45 6.10 -21.59
C ALA A 93 6.84 5.51 -21.89
N SER A 94 7.88 6.31 -21.69
CA SER A 94 9.28 5.89 -21.91
C SER A 94 9.68 4.73 -21.00
N ILE A 95 9.30 4.78 -19.73
CA ILE A 95 9.58 3.69 -18.78
C ILE A 95 8.84 2.41 -19.20
N ARG A 96 7.55 2.50 -19.57
CA ARG A 96 6.76 1.32 -20.00
C ARG A 96 7.32 0.62 -21.24
N ILE A 97 7.95 1.37 -22.15
CA ILE A 97 8.56 0.81 -23.36
C ILE A 97 9.91 0.16 -23.04
N LYS A 98 10.71 0.81 -22.18
CA LYS A 98 12.11 0.44 -21.95
C LYS A 98 12.29 -0.70 -20.93
N TYR A 99 11.36 -0.86 -19.98
CA TYR A 99 11.54 -1.79 -18.87
C TYR A 99 10.48 -2.89 -18.89
N THR A 100 10.90 -4.13 -19.09
CA THR A 100 10.04 -5.32 -18.99
C THR A 100 9.83 -5.75 -17.54
N HIS A 101 10.86 -5.57 -16.70
CA HIS A 101 10.81 -5.73 -15.26
C HIS A 101 11.38 -4.45 -14.66
N LEU A 102 10.60 -3.78 -13.81
CA LEU A 102 11.00 -2.56 -13.13
C LEU A 102 10.79 -2.78 -11.64
N LEU A 103 11.87 -2.69 -10.88
CA LEU A 103 11.79 -2.71 -9.43
C LEU A 103 11.27 -1.37 -8.95
N PHE A 104 10.54 -1.36 -7.83
CA PHE A 104 9.97 -0.14 -7.32
C PHE A 104 11.07 0.88 -6.96
N ASP A 105 12.16 0.43 -6.31
CA ASP A 105 13.27 1.31 -5.95
C ASP A 105 13.95 1.94 -7.18
N GLU A 106 14.10 1.20 -8.29
CA GLU A 106 14.64 1.76 -9.54
C GLU A 106 13.72 2.83 -10.16
N LEU A 107 12.41 2.70 -9.97
CA LEU A 107 11.46 3.72 -10.39
C LEU A 107 11.63 5.01 -9.57
N LEU A 108 11.89 4.90 -8.27
CA LEU A 108 12.05 6.07 -7.39
C LEU A 108 13.20 6.94 -7.86
N ASP A 109 14.37 6.35 -8.06
CA ASP A 109 15.57 7.07 -8.48
C ASP A 109 15.31 7.81 -9.80
N LYS A 110 14.69 7.14 -10.78
CA LYS A 110 14.35 7.73 -12.08
C LYS A 110 13.35 8.88 -11.97
N MET A 111 12.38 8.78 -11.06
CA MET A 111 11.39 9.83 -10.87
C MET A 111 12.00 11.07 -10.21
N VAL A 112 12.93 10.89 -9.27
CA VAL A 112 13.67 11.98 -8.63
C VAL A 112 14.57 12.68 -9.65
N ASP A 113 15.32 11.92 -10.44
CA ASP A 113 16.16 12.47 -11.52
C ASP A 113 15.32 13.28 -12.53
N PHE A 114 14.15 12.77 -12.89
CA PHE A 114 13.23 13.45 -13.80
C PHE A 114 12.66 14.74 -13.20
N GLU A 115 12.30 14.76 -11.91
CA GLU A 115 11.82 15.98 -11.24
C GLU A 115 12.91 17.07 -11.20
N ILE A 116 14.17 16.69 -10.91
CA ILE A 116 15.31 17.60 -10.96
C ILE A 116 15.51 18.15 -12.37
N PHE A 117 15.46 17.28 -13.40
CA PHE A 117 15.56 17.71 -14.79
C PHE A 117 14.47 18.70 -15.17
N MET A 118 13.22 18.46 -14.77
CA MET A 118 12.10 19.37 -15.04
C MET A 118 12.33 20.74 -14.39
N GLN A 119 12.72 20.78 -13.11
CA GLN A 119 13.03 22.03 -12.39
C GLN A 119 14.17 22.80 -13.06
N CYS A 120 15.24 22.13 -13.48
CA CYS A 120 16.36 22.78 -14.16
C CYS A 120 15.96 23.41 -15.51
N ASN A 121 15.11 22.76 -16.29
CA ASN A 121 14.64 23.31 -17.57
C ASN A 121 13.71 24.51 -17.39
N GLU A 122 12.89 24.55 -16.33
CA GLU A 122 12.04 25.70 -15.99
C GLU A 122 12.85 26.95 -15.64
N HIS A 123 14.05 26.80 -15.07
CA HIS A 123 14.94 27.91 -14.76
C HIS A 123 15.71 28.49 -15.98
N GLN A 124 15.56 27.88 -17.17
CA GLN A 124 16.22 28.31 -18.41
C GLN A 124 15.28 28.93 -19.45
N GLN A 125 13.98 29.07 -19.14
CA GLN A 125 12.97 29.76 -19.96
C GLN A 125 12.56 31.09 -19.32
#